data_AF-A0A5R9CSK1-F1
#
_entry.id   AF-A0A5R9CSK1-F1
#
_cell.length_a   1.000
_cell.length_b   1.000
_cell.length_c   1.000
_cell.angle_alpha   90.00
_cell.angle_beta   90.00
_cell.angle_gamma   90.00
#
_symmetry.space_group_name_H-M   'P 1'
#
loop_
_entity.id
_entity.type
_entity.pdbx_description
1 polymer ?
#
loop_
_entity_poly.entity_id
_entity_poly.type
_entity_poly.pdbx_seq_one_letter_code
_entity_poly.pdbx_strand_id
1 'polypeptide(L)'
;MVRIKAAINIMKQRVSHKISVKIGLSFLLMAIAIEMGIFISLFLLVVNTWINEQASSLVKRGENHAHVLTNDFTAQTIKHVVLTEKGDTDMAIIVQSPDGQTLMASQVVNSKMKKHLAKFTSASQGKSEVLEAV
;
A
#
# COMPACT_ATOMS: atom_id res chain seq x y z
N MET A 1 44.51 7.70 25.07
CA MET A 1 43.03 7.60 25.08
C MET A 1 42.37 8.33 26.27
N VAL A 2 42.88 8.17 27.51
CA VAL A 2 42.30 8.78 28.73
C VAL A 2 42.16 10.30 28.69
N ARG A 3 43.17 11.02 28.15
CA ARG A 3 43.17 12.49 28.09
C ARG A 3 42.15 13.08 27.11
N ILE A 4 41.84 12.37 26.03
CA ILE A 4 40.84 12.79 25.03
C ILE A 4 39.44 12.68 25.64
N LYS A 5 39.13 11.57 26.32
CA LYS A 5 37.85 11.40 27.03
C LYS A 5 37.65 12.48 28.10
N ALA A 6 38.71 12.83 28.84
CA ALA A 6 38.66 13.91 29.83
C ALA A 6 38.38 15.28 29.18
N ALA A 7 39.03 15.61 28.06
CA ALA A 7 38.81 16.87 27.34
C ALA A 7 37.38 16.99 26.79
N ILE A 8 36.84 15.91 26.22
CA ILE A 8 35.44 15.85 25.75
C ILE A 8 34.47 16.06 26.91
N ASN A 9 34.73 15.42 28.06
CA ASN A 9 33.88 15.56 29.24
C ASN A 9 33.87 17.00 29.78
N ILE A 10 35.04 17.66 29.84
CA ILE A 10 35.16 19.05 30.29
C ILE A 10 34.44 20.01 29.33
N MET A 11 34.56 19.82 28.02
CA MET A 11 33.82 20.61 27.02
C MET A 11 32.31 20.41 27.15
N LYS A 12 31.85 19.17 27.28
CA LYS A 12 30.43 18.85 27.52
C LYS A 12 29.91 19.53 28.79
N GLN A 13 30.71 19.56 29.85
CA GLN A 13 30.35 20.17 31.13
C GLN A 13 30.25 21.70 31.04
N ARG A 14 31.20 22.37 30.34
CA ARG A 14 31.14 23.83 30.10
C ARG A 14 29.94 24.26 29.26
N VAL A 15 29.60 23.49 28.22
CA VAL A 15 28.49 23.81 27.32
C VAL A 15 27.14 23.55 28.03
N SER A 16 27.03 22.47 28.80
CA SER A 16 25.81 22.10 29.55
C SER A 16 25.48 23.03 30.72
N HIS A 17 26.46 23.71 31.32
CA HIS A 17 26.22 24.64 32.43
C HIS A 17 25.61 25.99 32.02
N LYS A 18 25.59 26.33 30.72
CA LYS A 18 25.01 27.58 30.24
C LYS A 18 23.49 27.43 30.12
N ILE A 19 22.75 28.29 30.82
CA ILE A 19 21.27 28.28 30.80
C ILE A 19 20.70 28.47 29.38
N SER A 20 21.35 29.29 28.56
CA SER A 20 20.99 29.55 27.16
C SER A 20 21.03 28.28 26.29
N VAL A 21 22.00 27.38 26.53
CA VAL A 21 22.10 26.11 25.79
C VAL A 21 20.96 25.17 26.17
N LYS A 22 20.58 25.12 27.45
CA LYS A 22 19.46 24.29 27.91
C LYS A 22 18.14 24.74 27.30
N ILE A 23 17.89 26.06 27.27
CA ILE A 23 16.68 26.65 26.71
C ILE A 23 16.60 26.45 25.19
N GLY A 24 17.71 26.69 24.49
CA GLY A 24 17.80 26.46 23.04
C GLY A 24 17.58 24.99 22.68
N LEU A 25 18.18 24.07 23.44
CA LEU A 25 17.99 22.63 23.23
C LEU A 25 16.56 22.20 23.54
N SER A 26 15.93 22.72 24.60
CA SER A 26 14.53 22.39 24.90
C SER A 26 13.57 22.88 23.82
N PHE A 27 13.82 24.08 23.27
CA PHE A 27 13.00 24.60 22.19
C PHE A 27 13.17 23.77 20.91
N LEU A 28 14.40 23.37 20.59
CA LEU A 28 14.69 22.51 19.45
C LEU A 28 14.01 21.13 19.59
N LEU A 29 14.11 20.50 20.75
CA LEU A 29 13.46 19.21 21.01
C LEU A 29 11.95 19.31 20.92
N MET A 30 11.36 20.40 21.43
CA MET A 30 9.93 20.66 21.33
C MET A 30 9.50 20.86 19.88
N ALA A 31 10.25 21.65 19.11
CA ALA A 31 9.99 21.87 17.69
C ALA A 31 10.02 20.56 16.89
N ILE A 32 11.05 19.72 17.11
CA ILE A 32 11.16 18.40 16.48
C ILE A 32 10.00 17.49 16.87
N ALA A 33 9.59 17.51 18.15
CA ALA A 33 8.46 16.69 18.60
C ALA A 33 7.14 17.10 17.92
N ILE A 34 6.91 18.40 17.78
CA ILE A 34 5.73 18.93 17.06
C ILE A 34 5.80 18.56 15.58
N GLU A 35 6.94 18.80 14.94
CA GLU A 35 7.14 18.48 13.53
C GLU A 35 6.94 16.99 13.24
N MET A 36 7.49 16.12 14.09
CA MET A 36 7.32 14.68 13.99
C MET A 36 5.85 14.27 14.17
N GLY A 37 5.14 14.88 15.13
CA GLY A 37 3.71 14.62 15.31
C GLY A 37 2.87 15.01 14.10
N ILE A 38 3.16 16.16 13.50
CA ILE A 38 2.51 16.63 12.27
C ILE A 38 2.85 15.68 11.11
N PHE A 39 4.13 15.34 10.95
CA PHE A 39 4.60 14.48 9.87
C PHE A 39 3.96 13.09 9.92
N ILE A 40 3.90 12.46 11.09
CA ILE A 40 3.26 11.16 11.28
C ILE A 40 1.76 11.26 10.96
N SER A 41 1.08 12.29 11.46
CA SER A 41 -0.35 12.47 11.21
C SER A 41 -0.66 12.64 9.72
N LEU A 42 0.13 13.46 9.02
CA LEU A 42 0.01 13.66 7.58
C LEU A 42 0.33 12.38 6.81
N PHE A 43 1.38 11.66 7.20
CA PHE A 43 1.75 10.40 6.58
C PHE A 43 0.60 9.38 6.66
N LEU A 44 0.03 9.20 7.85
CA LEU A 44 -1.11 8.28 8.03
C LEU A 44 -2.33 8.70 7.22
N LEU A 45 -2.63 10.00 7.18
CA LEU A 45 -3.72 10.53 6.38
C LEU A 45 -3.52 10.22 4.89
N VAL A 46 -2.36 10.59 4.34
CA VAL A 46 -2.03 10.41 2.91
C VAL A 46 -2.02 8.92 2.53
N VAL A 47 -1.42 8.07 3.35
CA VAL A 47 -1.39 6.63 3.09
C VAL A 47 -2.79 6.05 3.09
N ASN A 48 -3.63 6.41 4.07
CA ASN A 48 -5.00 5.93 4.12
C ASN A 48 -5.84 6.43 2.95
N THR A 49 -5.74 7.70 2.56
CA THR A 49 -6.49 8.22 1.41
C THR A 49 -6.03 7.56 0.12
N TRP A 50 -4.71 7.46 -0.09
CA TRP A 50 -4.14 6.86 -1.30
C TRP A 50 -4.50 5.38 -1.42
N ILE A 51 -4.37 4.59 -0.35
CA ILE A 51 -4.75 3.16 -0.37
C ILE A 51 -6.23 3.01 -0.72
N ASN A 52 -7.11 3.81 -0.11
CA ASN A 52 -8.55 3.71 -0.35
C ASN A 52 -8.92 4.15 -1.77
N GLU A 53 -8.30 5.20 -2.30
CA GLU A 53 -8.51 5.66 -3.67
C GLU A 53 -8.01 4.65 -4.70
N GLN A 54 -6.81 4.09 -4.50
CA GLN A 54 -6.26 3.06 -5.37
C GLN A 54 -7.11 1.79 -5.31
N ALA A 55 -7.51 1.33 -4.12
CA ALA A 55 -8.37 0.17 -3.98
C ALA A 55 -9.73 0.39 -4.66
N SER A 56 -10.37 1.54 -4.44
CA SER A 56 -11.66 1.88 -5.05
C SER A 56 -11.58 1.96 -6.58
N SER A 57 -10.51 2.55 -7.11
CA SER A 57 -10.31 2.64 -8.57
C SER A 57 -10.07 1.27 -9.19
N LEU A 58 -9.29 0.39 -8.55
CA LEU A 58 -9.07 -0.99 -8.99
C LEU A 58 -10.37 -1.79 -9.00
N VAL A 59 -11.20 -1.67 -7.95
CA VAL A 59 -12.52 -2.33 -7.90
C VAL A 59 -13.41 -1.83 -9.04
N LYS A 60 -13.56 -0.52 -9.21
CA LYS A 60 -14.38 0.06 -10.29
C LYS A 60 -13.90 -0.38 -11.68
N ARG A 61 -12.59 -0.44 -11.90
CA ARG A 61 -12.01 -0.93 -13.16
C ARG A 61 -12.33 -2.41 -13.38
N GLY A 62 -12.21 -3.23 -12.34
CA GLY A 62 -12.61 -4.64 -12.36
C GLY A 62 -14.11 -4.85 -12.63
N GLU A 63 -14.98 -4.06 -11.99
CA GLU A 63 -16.43 -4.08 -12.20
C GLU A 63 -16.81 -3.72 -13.64
N ASN A 64 -16.17 -2.70 -14.22
CA ASN A 64 -16.38 -2.35 -15.62
C ASN A 64 -16.00 -3.51 -16.56
N HIS A 65 -14.84 -4.13 -16.34
CA HIS A 65 -14.42 -5.30 -17.11
C HIS A 65 -15.40 -6.48 -16.94
N ALA A 66 -15.86 -6.75 -15.72
CA ALA A 66 -16.86 -7.78 -15.44
C ALA A 66 -18.22 -7.47 -16.08
N HIS A 67 -18.64 -6.21 -16.10
CA HIS A 67 -19.88 -5.76 -16.74
C HIS A 67 -19.85 -6.01 -18.26
N VAL A 68 -18.73 -5.67 -18.91
CA VAL A 68 -18.53 -5.94 -20.35
C VAL A 68 -18.61 -7.44 -20.64
N LEU A 69 -17.94 -8.26 -19.82
CA LEU A 69 -17.96 -9.72 -19.97
C LEU A 69 -19.33 -10.34 -19.67
N THR A 70 -20.16 -9.71 -18.84
CA THR A 70 -21.54 -10.14 -18.58
C THR A 70 -22.44 -9.89 -19.78
N ASN A 71 -22.23 -8.80 -20.51
CA ASN A 71 -23.03 -8.46 -21.69
C ASN A 71 -22.62 -9.25 -22.94
N ASP A 72 -21.32 -9.52 -23.12
CA ASP A 72 -20.80 -10.26 -24.27
C ASP A 72 -19.68 -11.23 -23.87
N PHE A 73 -20.05 -12.45 -23.49
CA PHE A 73 -19.11 -13.49 -23.07
C PHE A 73 -18.57 -14.30 -24.26
N THR A 74 -17.88 -13.64 -25.18
CA THR A 74 -17.20 -14.30 -26.31
C THR A 74 -15.70 -14.43 -26.08
N ALA A 75 -15.07 -15.41 -26.72
CA ALA A 75 -13.61 -15.61 -26.63
C ALA A 75 -12.81 -14.37 -27.10
N GLN A 76 -13.36 -13.60 -28.04
CA GLN A 76 -12.76 -12.36 -28.50
C GLN A 76 -12.81 -11.26 -27.42
N THR A 77 -13.94 -11.11 -26.74
CA THR A 77 -14.14 -10.10 -25.69
C THR A 77 -13.31 -10.42 -24.45
N ILE A 78 -13.24 -11.69 -24.03
CA ILE A 78 -12.33 -12.16 -22.98
C ILE A 78 -10.88 -11.83 -23.33
N LYS A 79 -10.46 -12.14 -24.56
CA LYS A 79 -9.10 -11.87 -25.02
C LYS A 79 -8.79 -10.37 -25.04
N HIS A 80 -9.74 -9.53 -25.44
CA HIS A 80 -9.54 -8.08 -25.44
C HIS A 80 -9.32 -7.56 -24.03
N VAL A 81 -10.22 -7.87 -23.08
CA VAL A 81 -10.13 -7.46 -21.67
C VAL A 81 -8.84 -7.93 -20.99
N VAL A 82 -8.42 -9.17 -21.27
CA VAL A 82 -7.21 -9.72 -20.67
C VAL A 82 -5.94 -9.10 -21.27
N LEU A 83 -5.95 -8.78 -22.57
CA LEU A 83 -4.81 -8.14 -23.23
C LEU A 83 -4.69 -6.66 -22.87
N THR A 84 -5.78 -5.95 -22.58
CA THR A 84 -5.73 -4.53 -22.17
C THR A 84 -5.02 -4.32 -20.84
N GLU A 85 -5.06 -5.32 -19.95
CA GLU A 85 -4.34 -5.28 -18.67
C GLU A 85 -3.04 -6.10 -18.69
N LYS A 86 -2.64 -6.63 -19.85
CA LYS A 86 -1.44 -7.47 -19.94
C LYS A 86 -0.19 -6.61 -19.80
N GLY A 87 0.55 -6.82 -18.71
CA GLY A 87 1.77 -6.09 -18.42
C GLY A 87 1.55 -4.80 -17.62
N ASP A 88 0.32 -4.54 -17.18
CA ASP A 88 0.06 -3.56 -16.12
C ASP A 88 0.70 -4.07 -14.81
N THR A 89 1.40 -3.19 -14.10
CA THR A 89 1.99 -3.52 -12.79
C THR A 89 0.96 -3.46 -11.66
N ASP A 90 -0.12 -2.72 -11.88
CA ASP A 90 -1.05 -2.31 -10.83
C ASP A 90 -2.30 -3.21 -10.79
N MET A 91 -2.58 -3.94 -11.88
CA MET A 91 -3.76 -4.80 -11.98
C MET A 91 -3.49 -6.11 -12.73
N ALA A 92 -3.99 -7.19 -12.14
CA ALA A 92 -4.01 -8.52 -12.74
C ALA A 92 -5.46 -8.98 -12.92
N ILE A 93 -5.87 -9.23 -14.17
CA ILE A 93 -7.14 -9.90 -14.47
C ILE A 93 -6.92 -11.41 -14.58
N ILE A 94 -7.82 -12.16 -13.94
CA ILE A 94 -7.96 -13.61 -14.06
C ILE A 94 -9.44 -13.92 -14.32
N VAL A 95 -9.72 -14.62 -15.41
CA VAL A 95 -11.07 -15.09 -15.76
C VAL A 95 -11.14 -16.58 -15.42
N GLN A 96 -12.07 -16.95 -14.54
CA GLN A 96 -12.31 -18.33 -14.14
C GLN A 96 -13.69 -18.81 -14.57
N SER A 97 -13.78 -20.09 -14.88
CA SER A 97 -15.04 -20.82 -15.06
C SER A 97 -15.72 -21.03 -13.69
N PRO A 98 -17.05 -21.25 -13.63
CA PRO A 98 -17.77 -21.48 -12.38
C PRO A 98 -17.24 -22.64 -11.51
N ASP A 99 -16.50 -23.57 -12.10
CA ASP A 99 -15.82 -24.69 -11.45
C ASP A 99 -14.42 -24.33 -10.89
N GLY A 100 -14.01 -23.06 -11.01
CA GLY A 100 -12.72 -22.56 -10.55
C GLY A 100 -11.57 -22.79 -11.53
N GLN A 101 -11.83 -23.34 -12.73
CA GLN A 101 -10.80 -23.48 -13.76
C GLN A 101 -10.43 -22.12 -14.36
N THR A 102 -9.14 -21.82 -14.44
CA THR A 102 -8.68 -20.55 -15.03
C THR A 102 -8.76 -20.62 -16.55
N LEU A 103 -9.64 -19.79 -17.14
CA LEU A 103 -9.83 -19.70 -18.58
C LEU A 103 -8.74 -18.84 -19.22
N MET A 104 -8.45 -17.67 -18.62
CA MET A 104 -7.42 -16.77 -19.11
C MET A 104 -6.90 -15.87 -18.00
N ALA A 105 -5.64 -15.46 -18.09
CA ALA A 105 -5.03 -14.53 -17.14
C ALA A 105 -4.13 -13.54 -17.89
N SER A 106 -4.14 -12.29 -17.44
CA SER A 106 -3.26 -11.21 -17.95
C SER A 106 -1.79 -11.44 -17.60
N GLN A 107 -1.53 -12.19 -16.53
CA GLN A 107 -0.21 -12.49 -16.01
C GLN A 107 -0.15 -13.83 -15.28
N VAL A 108 1.07 -14.27 -14.96
CA VAL A 108 1.31 -15.55 -14.28
C VAL A 108 0.68 -15.53 -12.88
N VAL A 109 -0.25 -16.45 -12.65
CA VAL A 109 -0.95 -16.57 -11.36
C VAL A 109 0.00 -17.14 -10.30
N ASN A 110 0.42 -16.30 -9.35
CA ASN A 110 1.34 -16.67 -8.29
C ASN A 110 0.64 -17.37 -7.10
N SER A 111 1.44 -17.92 -6.18
CA SER A 111 0.95 -18.65 -5.01
C SER A 111 0.11 -17.81 -4.05
N LYS A 112 0.34 -16.49 -3.95
CA LYS A 112 -0.48 -15.59 -3.12
C LYS A 112 -1.85 -15.39 -3.75
N MET A 113 -1.91 -15.14 -5.06
CA MET A 113 -3.15 -15.03 -5.82
C MET A 113 -4.01 -16.29 -5.67
N LYS A 114 -3.41 -17.48 -5.82
CA LYS A 114 -4.12 -18.76 -5.61
C LYS A 114 -4.75 -18.90 -4.22
N LYS A 115 -4.06 -18.44 -3.16
CA LYS A 115 -4.61 -18.44 -1.80
C LYS A 115 -5.83 -17.54 -1.66
N HIS A 116 -5.83 -16.37 -2.31
CA HIS A 116 -6.97 -15.46 -2.29
C HIS A 116 -8.13 -16.02 -3.14
N LEU A 117 -7.85 -16.57 -4.32
CA LEU A 117 -8.87 -17.21 -5.18
C LEU A 117 -9.55 -18.39 -4.49
N ALA A 118 -8.82 -19.20 -3.72
CA ALA A 118 -9.41 -20.32 -2.97
C ALA A 118 -10.41 -19.89 -1.88
N LYS A 119 -10.36 -18.63 -1.44
CA LYS A 119 -11.33 -18.07 -0.48
C LYS A 119 -12.63 -17.62 -1.17
N PHE A 120 -12.57 -17.27 -2.45
CA PHE A 120 -13.74 -16.93 -3.25
C PHE A 120 -14.46 -18.23 -3.67
N THR A 121 -15.57 -18.53 -2.99
CA THR A 121 -16.48 -19.64 -3.31
C THR A 121 -17.81 -19.11 -3.85
N SER A 122 -18.66 -19.98 -4.39
CA SER A 122 -19.91 -19.65 -5.09
C SER A 122 -20.88 -18.71 -4.35
N ALA A 123 -20.72 -18.54 -3.03
CA ALA A 123 -21.44 -17.56 -2.22
C ALA A 123 -21.05 -16.08 -2.48
N SER A 124 -19.94 -15.84 -3.20
CA SER A 124 -19.43 -14.52 -3.58
C SER A 124 -19.88 -14.08 -5.00
N GLN A 125 -20.59 -14.95 -5.74
CA GLN A 125 -21.08 -14.61 -7.08
C GLN A 125 -21.92 -13.34 -7.06
N GLY A 126 -21.49 -12.34 -7.83
CA GLY A 126 -22.16 -11.04 -7.97
C GLY A 126 -21.78 -9.98 -6.93
N LYS A 127 -20.75 -10.19 -6.10
CA LYS A 127 -20.24 -9.19 -5.15
C LYS A 127 -18.78 -8.84 -5.39
N SER A 128 -18.50 -7.53 -5.45
CA SER A 128 -17.16 -6.97 -5.43
C SER A 128 -16.67 -6.84 -3.98
N GLU A 129 -15.49 -7.33 -3.68
CA GLU A 129 -14.90 -7.26 -2.33
C GLU A 129 -13.42 -6.85 -2.40
N VAL A 130 -13.04 -5.89 -1.58
CA VAL A 130 -11.63 -5.52 -1.37
C VAL A 130 -11.07 -6.42 -0.28
N LEU A 131 -10.05 -7.21 -0.61
CA LEU A 131 -9.29 -7.93 0.39
C LEU A 131 -8.23 -6.99 0.97
N GLU A 132 -8.35 -6.60 2.23
CA GLU A 132 -7.35 -5.78 2.92
C GLU A 132 -5.95 -6.42 2.79
N ALA A 133 -4.98 -5.61 2.39
CA ALA A 133 -3.58 -5.94 2.53
C ALA A 133 -3.19 -5.67 3.99
N VAL A 134 -3.30 -6.70 4.84
CA VAL A 134 -2.65 -6.73 6.16
C VAL A 134 -1.15 -6.60 5.99
#